data_AF-A0A8S3U3A3-F1
#
_entry.id   AF-A0A8S3U3A3-F1
#
_cell.length_a   1.000
_cell.length_b   1.000
_cell.length_c   1.000
_cell.angle_alpha   90.00
_cell.angle_beta   90.00
_cell.angle_gamma   90.00
#
_symmetry.space_group_name_H-M   'P 1'
#
loop_
_entity.id
_entity.type
_entity.pdbx_description
1 polymer ?
#
loop_
_entity_poly.entity_id
_entity_poly.type
_entity_poly.pdbx_seq_one_letter_code
_entity_poly.pdbx_strand_id
1 'polypeptide(L)'
;MVDFLGDDEENLVLSQISEQDATGRFIRFIGRNNKAFKGGLGDLRLDNKDIKHYARGPRCIVDFYETYLKAIGSGVFYRKPLISDVQDKHRYGKSALGVNKLNGLMREMCEKGGLVGNFTNHSGKRTCATALYQAGIDEQQIMERTGHRSTKGVRTYKTANSNIQKRVSDVLNPRPIVI
;
A
#
# COMPACT_ATOMS: atom_id res chain seq x y z
N MET A 1 5.74 4.91 2.39
CA MET A 1 4.31 4.96 2.03
C MET A 1 3.91 3.55 1.63
N VAL A 2 3.13 2.87 2.46
CA VAL A 2 2.73 1.49 2.19
C VAL A 2 1.46 1.56 1.36
N ASP A 3 1.54 1.13 0.12
CA ASP A 3 0.41 1.15 -0.79
C ASP A 3 -0.60 0.06 -0.42
N PHE A 4 -1.39 0.31 0.62
CA PHE A 4 -2.62 -0.40 0.93
C PHE A 4 -3.80 0.13 0.10
N LEU A 5 -3.59 1.23 -0.62
CA LEU A 5 -4.63 2.14 -1.11
C LEU A 5 -4.55 2.24 -2.63
N GLY A 6 -4.64 1.08 -3.30
CA GLY A 6 -4.96 1.04 -4.72
C GLY A 6 -6.39 1.52 -5.00
N ASP A 7 -6.89 1.30 -6.22
CA ASP A 7 -8.22 1.67 -6.75
C ASP A 7 -9.47 1.30 -5.92
N ASP A 8 -9.31 0.70 -4.75
CA ASP A 8 -10.37 0.14 -3.89
C ASP A 8 -10.75 1.07 -2.71
N GLU A 9 -10.41 2.37 -2.78
CA GLU A 9 -10.59 3.34 -1.69
C GLU A 9 -12.06 3.60 -1.31
N GLU A 10 -13.00 3.46 -2.25
CA GLU A 10 -14.40 3.86 -2.02
C GLU A 10 -15.17 2.93 -1.07
N ASN A 11 -14.69 1.69 -0.83
CA ASN A 11 -15.44 0.65 -0.14
C ASN A 11 -14.71 0.02 1.06
N LEU A 12 -13.67 0.68 1.57
CA LEU A 12 -12.98 0.28 2.79
C LEU A 12 -13.93 0.30 3.99
N VAL A 13 -14.00 -0.82 4.71
CA VAL A 13 -14.87 -1.00 5.89
C VAL A 13 -14.03 -1.20 7.14
N LEU A 14 -14.54 -0.69 8.27
CA LEU A 14 -13.81 -0.65 9.56
C LEU A 14 -13.49 -2.03 10.12
N SER A 15 -14.25 -3.07 9.76
CA SER A 15 -14.02 -4.45 10.18
C SER A 15 -12.74 -5.07 9.60
N GLN A 16 -11.98 -4.31 8.79
CA GLN A 16 -10.76 -4.74 8.12
C GLN A 16 -9.50 -4.27 8.85
N ILE A 17 -9.58 -3.81 10.10
CA ILE A 17 -8.45 -3.11 10.71
C ILE A 17 -8.26 -3.47 12.20
N SER A 18 -7.08 -4.02 12.47
CA SER A 18 -6.49 -4.49 13.73
C SER A 18 -6.89 -5.90 14.16
N GLU A 19 -5.98 -6.84 13.88
CA GLU A 19 -5.97 -8.21 14.38
C GLU A 19 -4.58 -8.48 15.01
N GLN A 20 -4.49 -9.45 15.91
CA GLN A 20 -3.24 -9.90 16.51
C GLN A 20 -3.10 -11.41 16.29
N ASP A 21 -1.91 -11.85 15.89
CA ASP A 21 -1.54 -13.26 15.86
C ASP A 21 -0.27 -13.52 16.67
N ALA A 22 0.24 -14.75 16.63
CA ALA A 22 1.46 -15.15 17.34
C ALA A 22 2.70 -14.32 16.95
N THR A 23 2.69 -13.67 15.78
CA THR A 23 3.80 -12.86 15.27
C THR A 23 3.69 -11.37 15.63
N GLY A 24 2.51 -10.93 16.08
CA GLY A 24 2.30 -9.59 16.62
C GLY A 24 1.03 -8.92 16.13
N ARG A 25 0.94 -7.61 16.39
CA ARG A 25 -0.17 -6.75 15.94
C ARG A 25 -0.04 -6.44 14.45
N PHE A 26 -1.15 -6.47 13.72
CA PHE A 26 -1.18 -6.08 12.32
C PHE A 26 -2.51 -5.42 11.91
N ILE A 27 -2.46 -4.69 10.79
CA ILE A 27 -3.65 -4.28 10.04
C ILE A 27 -3.86 -5.23 8.84
N ARG A 28 -5.11 -5.57 8.53
CA ARG A 28 -5.46 -6.55 7.48
C ARG A 28 -6.35 -5.95 6.41
N PHE A 29 -5.77 -5.53 5.30
CA PHE A 29 -6.56 -5.05 4.19
C PHE A 29 -7.15 -6.22 3.37
N ILE A 30 -8.48 -6.29 3.30
CA ILE A 30 -9.18 -7.20 2.39
C ILE A 30 -9.79 -6.38 1.24
N GLY A 31 -9.18 -6.44 0.06
CA GLY A 31 -9.69 -5.75 -1.12
C GLY A 31 -10.90 -6.47 -1.72
N ARG A 32 -11.97 -5.73 -2.06
CA ARG A 32 -13.06 -6.26 -2.88
C ARG A 32 -12.67 -6.17 -4.36
N ASN A 33 -12.79 -7.26 -5.11
CA ASN A 33 -12.58 -7.26 -6.55
C ASN A 33 -13.72 -6.51 -7.28
N ASN A 34 -13.64 -5.19 -7.47
CA ASN A 34 -14.69 -4.43 -8.18
C ASN A 34 -14.36 -4.01 -9.62
N LYS A 35 -13.08 -3.83 -10.01
CA LYS A 35 -12.74 -3.29 -11.35
C LYS A 35 -12.52 -4.32 -12.45
N ALA A 36 -12.40 -5.60 -12.12
CA ALA A 36 -12.12 -6.63 -13.12
C ALA A 36 -12.83 -7.96 -12.84
N PHE A 37 -14.07 -7.86 -12.37
CA PHE A 37 -15.12 -8.84 -12.64
C PHE A 37 -15.85 -8.33 -13.88
N LYS A 38 -15.51 -8.87 -15.06
CA LYS A 38 -16.35 -8.67 -16.25
C LYS A 38 -17.43 -9.75 -16.35
N GLY A 39 -17.47 -10.69 -15.41
CA GLY A 39 -18.47 -11.74 -15.32
C GLY A 39 -18.19 -12.88 -16.30
N GLY A 40 -16.92 -13.28 -16.48
CA GLY A 40 -16.52 -14.35 -17.41
C GLY A 40 -15.87 -15.56 -16.75
N LEU A 41 -15.64 -16.65 -17.50
CA LEU A 41 -14.95 -17.86 -17.00
C LEU A 41 -13.56 -17.56 -16.40
N GLY A 42 -12.88 -16.50 -16.85
CA GLY A 42 -11.60 -16.04 -16.30
C GLY A 42 -11.69 -15.42 -14.90
N ASP A 43 -12.90 -15.12 -14.43
CA ASP A 43 -13.17 -14.51 -13.13
C ASP A 43 -13.52 -15.56 -12.04
N LEU A 44 -13.64 -16.85 -12.41
CA LEU A 44 -13.96 -17.96 -11.48
C LEU A 44 -12.84 -18.27 -10.48
N ARG A 45 -11.60 -17.85 -10.76
CA ARG A 45 -10.42 -18.04 -9.89
C ARG A 45 -9.91 -16.73 -9.28
N LEU A 46 -10.81 -15.76 -9.10
CA LEU A 46 -10.44 -14.46 -8.53
C LEU A 46 -10.42 -14.52 -7.01
N ASP A 47 -9.21 -14.60 -6.45
CA ASP A 47 -9.01 -14.39 -5.03
C ASP A 47 -9.04 -12.89 -4.71
N ASN A 48 -9.63 -12.55 -3.58
CA ASN A 48 -9.59 -11.20 -3.04
C ASN A 48 -8.18 -10.87 -2.56
N LYS A 49 -7.78 -9.61 -2.67
CA LYS A 49 -6.52 -9.17 -2.04
C LYS A 49 -6.67 -9.33 -0.54
N ASP A 50 -5.74 -10.02 0.11
CA ASP A 50 -5.67 -10.13 1.56
C ASP A 50 -4.25 -9.81 2.00
N ILE A 51 -4.05 -8.62 2.56
CA ILE A 51 -2.73 -8.06 2.82
C ILE A 51 -2.61 -7.70 4.30
N LYS A 52 -1.60 -8.26 4.97
CA LYS A 52 -1.25 -7.90 6.34
C LYS A 52 -0.10 -6.88 6.40
N HIS A 53 -0.19 -5.90 7.31
CA HIS A 53 0.95 -5.09 7.75
C HIS A 53 1.20 -5.25 9.24
N TYR A 54 2.35 -5.79 9.59
CA TYR A 54 2.77 -5.90 10.98
C TYR A 54 3.27 -4.56 11.52
N ALA A 55 2.98 -4.30 12.80
CA ALA A 55 3.48 -3.14 13.52
C ALA A 55 5.02 -3.16 13.58
N ARG A 56 5.67 -2.05 13.22
CA ARG A 56 7.14 -1.96 13.25
C ARG A 56 7.64 -0.52 13.38
N GLY A 57 8.61 -0.34 14.29
CA GLY A 57 9.39 0.89 14.44
C GLY A 57 8.60 2.10 14.97
N PRO A 58 9.24 3.28 15.08
CA PRO A 58 8.64 4.47 15.68
C PRO A 58 7.62 5.19 14.78
N ARG A 59 7.61 4.91 13.47
CA ARG A 59 6.62 5.42 12.50
C ARG A 59 5.70 4.28 12.05
N CYS A 60 5.03 3.68 13.02
CA CYS A 60 4.23 2.49 12.83
C CYS A 60 2.87 2.81 12.17
N ILE A 61 2.60 2.20 11.02
CA ILE A 61 1.32 2.39 10.32
C ILE A 61 0.12 1.85 11.14
N VAL A 62 0.32 0.77 11.90
CA VAL A 62 -0.73 0.20 12.76
C VAL A 62 -1.18 1.23 13.79
N ASP A 63 -0.24 1.95 14.42
CA ASP A 63 -0.57 2.94 15.44
C ASP A 63 -1.29 4.17 14.84
N PHE A 64 -0.93 4.58 13.61
CA PHE A 64 -1.67 5.62 12.88
C PHE A 64 -3.10 5.19 12.57
N TYR A 65 -3.30 3.96 12.09
CA TYR A 65 -4.63 3.42 11.82
C TYR A 65 -5.46 3.29 13.10
N GLU A 66 -4.90 2.75 14.19
CA GLU A 66 -5.59 2.66 15.49
C GLU A 66 -6.03 4.04 15.99
N THR A 67 -5.17 5.06 15.88
CA THR A 67 -5.49 6.43 16.27
C THR A 67 -6.64 6.99 15.42
N TYR A 68 -6.58 6.78 14.10
CA TYR A 68 -7.63 7.20 13.18
C TYR A 68 -8.97 6.51 13.49
N LEU A 69 -8.97 5.20 13.66
CA LEU A 69 -10.16 4.41 13.98
C LEU A 69 -10.82 4.84 15.28
N LYS A 70 -10.01 5.08 16.34
CA LYS A 70 -10.51 5.59 17.62
C LYS A 70 -11.20 6.95 17.43
N ALA A 71 -10.68 7.81 16.56
CA ALA A 71 -11.24 9.12 16.29
C ALA A 71 -12.54 9.07 15.47
N ILE A 72 -12.67 8.13 14.53
CA ILE A 72 -13.88 8.03 13.69
C ILE A 72 -14.97 7.14 14.29
N GLY A 73 -14.62 6.19 15.17
CA GLY A 73 -15.57 5.24 15.75
C GLY A 73 -16.11 4.26 14.70
N SER A 74 -17.43 4.26 14.47
CA SER A 74 -18.13 3.36 13.53
C SER A 74 -18.72 4.09 12.32
N GLY A 75 -18.80 3.44 11.16
CA GLY A 75 -19.35 4.00 9.91
C GLY A 75 -18.38 3.91 8.72
N VAL A 76 -18.48 4.87 7.79
CA VAL A 76 -17.60 4.94 6.61
C VAL A 76 -16.14 5.19 7.01
N PHE A 77 -15.21 4.56 6.29
CA PHE A 77 -13.79 4.63 6.61
C PHE A 77 -13.21 6.02 6.33
N TYR A 78 -13.26 6.51 5.10
CA TYR A 78 -12.71 7.83 4.75
C TYR A 78 -13.63 8.96 5.14
N ARG A 79 -13.22 9.78 6.11
CA ARG A 79 -14.04 10.85 6.66
C ARG A 79 -13.43 12.22 6.44
N LYS A 80 -14.30 13.21 6.26
CA LYS A 80 -13.87 14.60 6.16
C LYS A 80 -13.23 15.04 7.49
N PRO A 81 -11.96 15.49 7.50
CA PRO A 81 -11.37 16.06 8.70
C PRO A 81 -12.10 17.35 9.09
N LEU A 82 -12.28 17.56 10.38
CA LEU A 82 -12.81 18.78 10.96
C LEU A 82 -11.68 19.57 11.60
N ILE A 83 -11.77 20.91 11.52
CA ILE A 83 -10.84 21.79 12.22
C ILE A 83 -10.98 21.53 13.72
N SER A 84 -9.83 21.39 14.38
CA SER A 84 -9.73 21.26 15.82
C SER A 84 -8.65 22.23 16.28
N ASP A 85 -9.03 23.13 17.18
CA ASP A 85 -8.11 24.11 17.77
C ASP A 85 -7.28 23.50 18.90
N VAL A 86 -7.55 22.23 19.25
CA VAL A 86 -6.83 21.48 20.28
C VAL A 86 -5.76 20.62 19.61
N GLN A 87 -4.51 20.83 20.01
CA GLN A 87 -3.37 20.04 19.59
C GLN A 87 -3.59 18.54 19.85
N ASP A 88 -3.21 17.69 18.90
CA ASP A 88 -3.38 16.22 18.90
C ASP A 88 -4.82 15.69 18.95
N LYS A 89 -5.83 16.57 18.98
CA LYS A 89 -7.24 16.15 18.91
C LYS A 89 -7.74 16.15 17.48
N HIS A 90 -7.66 14.99 16.83
CA HIS A 90 -8.17 14.79 15.49
C HIS A 90 -9.69 14.57 15.52
N ARG A 91 -10.46 15.38 14.77
CA ARG A 91 -11.92 15.27 14.66
C ARG A 91 -12.32 14.99 13.23
N TYR A 92 -13.36 14.19 13.05
CA TYR A 92 -13.87 13.81 11.73
C TYR A 92 -15.39 13.93 11.68
N GLY A 93 -15.91 14.36 10.54
CA GLY A 93 -17.35 14.37 10.27
C GLY A 93 -17.90 12.94 10.14
N LYS A 94 -19.23 12.80 10.03
CA LYS A 94 -19.87 11.50 9.75
C LYS A 94 -19.94 11.15 8.26
N SER A 95 -19.80 12.15 7.39
CA SER A 95 -19.90 11.99 5.94
C SER A 95 -18.61 11.45 5.33
N ALA A 96 -18.77 10.63 4.29
CA ALA A 96 -17.66 10.13 3.48
C ALA A 96 -16.94 11.27 2.75
N LEU A 97 -15.63 11.12 2.54
CA LEU A 97 -14.91 11.96 1.59
C LEU A 97 -15.34 11.62 0.16
N GLY A 98 -15.57 12.66 -0.65
CA GLY A 98 -15.89 12.47 -2.07
C GLY A 98 -14.69 11.92 -2.85
N VAL A 99 -14.97 11.09 -3.86
CA VAL A 99 -13.99 10.40 -4.70
C VAL A 99 -12.93 11.34 -5.28
N ASN A 100 -13.35 12.50 -5.79
CA ASN A 100 -12.44 13.50 -6.34
C ASN A 100 -11.46 14.06 -5.29
N LYS A 101 -11.87 14.11 -4.02
CA LYS A 101 -10.99 14.51 -2.92
C LYS A 101 -10.06 13.38 -2.51
N LEU A 102 -10.54 12.14 -2.45
CA LEU A 102 -9.71 10.97 -2.19
C LEU A 102 -8.57 10.85 -3.22
N ASN A 103 -8.91 10.92 -4.51
CA ASN A 103 -7.93 10.90 -5.60
C ASN A 103 -6.89 12.05 -5.51
N GLY A 104 -7.26 13.17 -4.87
CA GLY A 104 -6.37 14.33 -4.68
C GLY A 104 -5.48 14.25 -3.45
N LEU A 105 -5.74 13.35 -2.49
CA LEU A 105 -5.03 13.30 -1.20
C LEU A 105 -3.54 13.05 -1.37
N MET A 106 -3.15 12.10 -2.23
CA MET A 106 -1.74 11.79 -2.48
C MET A 106 -0.97 13.02 -2.94
N ARG A 107 -1.52 13.71 -3.95
CA ARG A 107 -0.91 14.93 -4.49
C ARG A 107 -0.77 15.98 -3.41
N GLU A 108 -1.84 16.25 -2.65
CA GLU A 108 -1.84 17.25 -1.59
C GLU A 108 -0.84 16.91 -0.46
N MET A 109 -0.74 15.64 -0.06
CA MET A 109 0.25 15.20 0.94
C MET A 109 1.68 15.37 0.43
N CYS A 110 1.95 15.03 -0.84
CA CYS A 110 3.26 15.21 -1.44
C CYS A 110 3.64 16.69 -1.55
N GLU A 111 2.73 17.54 -2.01
CA GLU A 111 2.94 19.00 -2.11
C GLU A 111 3.22 19.62 -0.73
N LYS A 112 2.40 19.30 0.28
CA LYS A 112 2.62 19.75 1.66
C LYS A 112 3.92 19.21 2.28
N GLY A 113 4.36 18.04 1.84
CA GLY A 113 5.65 17.45 2.21
C GLY A 113 6.85 18.02 1.46
N GLY A 114 6.66 19.00 0.55
CA GLY A 114 7.73 19.62 -0.23
C GLY A 114 8.23 18.76 -1.40
N LEU A 115 7.48 17.72 -1.80
CA LEU A 115 7.83 16.90 -2.96
C LEU A 115 7.38 17.57 -4.25
N VAL A 116 8.31 17.76 -5.18
CA VAL A 116 8.04 18.38 -6.49
C VAL A 116 7.73 17.29 -7.52
N GLY A 117 6.57 17.37 -8.18
CA GLY A 117 6.19 16.49 -9.28
C GLY A 117 4.73 16.01 -9.22
N ASN A 118 4.35 15.21 -10.22
CA ASN A 118 3.00 14.66 -10.35
C ASN A 118 2.87 13.32 -9.61
N PHE A 119 2.68 13.39 -8.29
CA PHE A 119 2.48 12.20 -7.47
C PHE A 119 1.00 11.82 -7.40
N THR A 120 0.72 10.56 -7.72
CA THR A 120 -0.61 9.95 -7.64
C THR A 120 -0.51 8.61 -6.90
N ASN A 121 -1.64 7.99 -6.55
CA ASN A 121 -1.65 6.65 -5.96
C ASN A 121 -0.85 5.64 -6.79
N HIS A 122 -0.90 5.77 -8.13
CA HIS A 122 -0.09 4.98 -9.04
C HIS A 122 1.42 5.17 -8.83
N SER A 123 1.88 6.39 -8.54
CA SER A 123 3.28 6.66 -8.20
C SER A 123 3.67 5.93 -6.90
N GLY A 124 2.81 5.94 -5.88
CA GLY A 124 3.02 5.21 -4.63
C GLY A 124 3.14 3.69 -4.84
N LYS A 125 2.28 3.13 -5.69
CA LYS A 125 2.33 1.72 -6.09
C LYS A 125 3.64 1.33 -6.75
N ARG A 126 4.14 2.17 -7.66
CA ARG A 126 5.43 1.97 -8.35
C ARG A 126 6.60 2.02 -7.36
N THR A 127 6.58 2.97 -6.43
CA THR A 127 7.59 3.06 -5.37
C THR A 127 7.56 1.82 -4.48
N CYS A 128 6.38 1.32 -4.11
CA CYS A 128 6.22 0.09 -3.33
C CYS A 128 6.82 -1.13 -4.05
N ALA A 129 6.43 -1.35 -5.32
CA ALA A 129 6.94 -2.45 -6.14
C ALA A 129 8.47 -2.41 -6.28
N THR A 130 9.01 -1.21 -6.55
CA THR A 130 10.45 -0.99 -6.70
C THR A 130 11.20 -1.24 -5.40
N ALA A 131 10.71 -0.74 -4.26
CA ALA A 131 11.35 -0.94 -2.96
C ALA A 131 11.42 -2.42 -2.56
N LEU A 132 10.32 -3.17 -2.76
CA LEU A 132 10.30 -4.61 -2.46
C LEU A 132 11.26 -5.39 -3.38
N TYR A 133 11.28 -5.05 -4.67
CA TYR A 133 12.22 -5.66 -5.62
C TYR A 133 13.67 -5.40 -5.23
N GLN A 134 14.01 -4.16 -4.86
CA GLN A 134 15.35 -3.78 -4.42
C GLN A 134 15.76 -4.46 -3.10
N ALA A 135 14.79 -4.76 -2.23
CA ALA A 135 14.99 -5.58 -1.04
C ALA A 135 15.15 -7.09 -1.34
N GLY A 136 15.00 -7.51 -2.60
CA GLY A 136 15.11 -8.91 -3.00
C GLY A 136 13.90 -9.76 -2.68
N ILE A 137 12.73 -9.14 -2.45
CA ILE A 137 11.47 -9.87 -2.29
C ILE A 137 11.06 -10.50 -3.62
N ASP A 138 10.55 -11.72 -3.56
CA ASP A 138 10.13 -12.48 -4.73
C ASP A 138 9.01 -11.77 -5.52
N GLU A 139 9.01 -11.97 -6.85
CA GLU A 139 8.06 -11.33 -7.76
C GLU A 139 6.60 -11.70 -7.43
N GLN A 140 6.32 -12.93 -7.01
CA GLN A 140 4.98 -13.35 -6.58
C GLN A 140 4.49 -12.50 -5.39
N GLN A 141 5.36 -12.26 -4.42
CA GLN A 141 4.98 -11.58 -3.18
C GLN A 141 4.80 -10.08 -3.43
N ILE A 142 5.55 -9.53 -4.38
CA ILE A 142 5.35 -8.17 -4.89
C ILE A 142 4.01 -8.08 -5.63
N MET A 143 3.66 -9.07 -6.46
CA MET A 143 2.40 -9.12 -7.18
C MET A 143 1.21 -9.18 -6.22
N GLU A 144 1.26 -10.05 -5.21
CA GLU A 144 0.26 -10.16 -4.15
C GLU A 144 0.12 -8.82 -3.41
N ARG A 145 1.25 -8.20 -3.03
CA ARG A 145 1.25 -6.93 -2.32
C ARG A 145 0.74 -5.75 -3.13
N THR A 146 0.99 -5.73 -4.43
CA THR A 146 0.59 -4.64 -5.32
C THR A 146 -0.71 -4.93 -6.06
N GLY A 147 -1.25 -6.14 -5.96
CA GLY A 147 -2.44 -6.58 -6.68
C GLY A 147 -2.26 -6.65 -8.20
N HIS A 148 -1.07 -6.96 -8.69
CA HIS A 148 -0.84 -7.21 -10.12
C HIS A 148 -1.23 -8.64 -10.48
N ARG A 149 -1.99 -8.81 -11.57
CA ARG A 149 -2.46 -10.12 -12.05
C ARG A 149 -1.51 -10.82 -13.02
N SER A 150 -0.50 -10.10 -13.51
CA SER A 150 0.46 -10.63 -14.46
C SER A 150 1.87 -10.18 -14.14
N THR A 151 2.83 -11.06 -14.42
CA THR A 151 4.26 -10.79 -14.31
C THR A 151 4.67 -9.63 -15.23
N LYS A 152 4.11 -9.57 -16.44
CA LYS A 152 4.32 -8.44 -17.35
C LYS A 152 3.88 -7.11 -16.74
N GLY A 153 2.76 -7.09 -16.01
CA GLY A 153 2.25 -5.88 -15.35
C GLY A 153 3.16 -5.41 -14.21
N VAL A 154 3.58 -6.30 -13.30
CA VAL A 154 4.43 -5.89 -12.18
C VAL A 154 5.83 -5.45 -12.62
N ARG A 155 6.35 -6.03 -13.72
CA ARG A 155 7.68 -5.69 -14.26
C ARG A 155 7.80 -4.25 -14.74
N THR A 156 6.71 -3.61 -15.17
CA THR A 156 6.74 -2.18 -15.54
C THR A 156 6.78 -1.25 -14.31
N TYR A 157 6.47 -1.77 -13.13
CA TYR A 157 6.41 -1.01 -11.88
C TYR A 157 7.69 -1.12 -11.02
N LYS A 158 8.57 -2.09 -11.30
CA LYS A 158 9.82 -2.27 -10.56
C LYS A 158 11.03 -1.87 -11.40
N THR A 159 12.03 -1.28 -10.76
CA THR A 159 13.25 -0.84 -11.45
C THR A 159 14.49 -1.25 -10.65
N ALA A 160 15.47 -1.85 -11.35
CA ALA A 160 16.75 -2.23 -10.77
C ALA A 160 17.57 -0.98 -10.44
N ASN A 161 18.30 -1.04 -9.33
CA ASN A 161 19.32 -0.04 -9.00
C ASN A 161 20.73 -0.59 -9.32
N SER A 162 21.73 0.26 -9.20
CA SER A 162 23.14 -0.10 -9.41
C SER A 162 23.59 -1.25 -8.52
N ASN A 163 23.08 -1.35 -7.29
CA ASN A 163 23.40 -2.44 -6.38
C ASN A 163 22.93 -3.80 -6.92
N ILE A 164 21.72 -3.89 -7.47
CA ILE A 164 21.24 -5.11 -8.12
C ILE A 164 22.11 -5.44 -9.33
N GLN A 165 22.41 -4.46 -10.17
CA GLN A 165 23.25 -4.68 -11.36
C GLN A 165 24.65 -5.19 -10.97
N LYS A 166 25.24 -4.64 -9.91
CA LYS A 166 26.50 -5.10 -9.36
C LYS A 166 26.41 -6.55 -8.87
N ARG A 167 25.37 -6.90 -8.10
CA ARG A 167 25.14 -8.29 -7.65
C ARG A 167 25.00 -9.26 -8.82
N VAL A 168 24.32 -8.86 -9.90
CA VAL A 168 24.23 -9.68 -11.12
C VAL A 168 25.61 -9.86 -11.75
N SER A 169 26.39 -8.79 -11.86
CA SER A 169 27.77 -8.86 -12.36
C SER A 169 28.64 -9.78 -11.48
N ASP A 170 28.54 -9.67 -10.16
CA ASP A 170 29.33 -10.45 -9.21
C ASP A 170 29.03 -11.96 -9.31
N VAL A 171 27.77 -12.33 -9.56
CA VAL A 171 27.36 -13.74 -9.77
C VAL A 171 27.92 -14.30 -11.09
N LEU A 172 28.08 -13.46 -12.10
CA LEU A 172 28.62 -13.86 -13.41
C LEU A 172 30.15 -13.87 -13.43
N ASN A 173 30.80 -13.25 -12.45
CA ASN A 173 32.26 -13.26 -12.38
C ASN A 173 32.79 -14.68 -12.13
N PRO A 174 33.90 -15.08 -12.78
CA PRO A 174 34.52 -16.37 -12.53
C PRO A 174 34.93 -16.48 -11.07
N ARG A 175 34.72 -17.66 -10.47
CA ARG A 175 35.18 -17.90 -9.10
C ARG A 175 36.71 -17.79 -9.07
N PRO A 176 37.30 -17.15 -8.04
CA PRO A 176 38.75 -17.10 -7.91
C PRO A 176 39.30 -18.52 -7.88
N ILE A 177 40.24 -18.80 -8.77
CA ILE A 177 41.03 -20.02 -8.75
C ILE A 177 41.93 -19.89 -7.53
N VAL A 178 41.64 -20.65 -6.48
CA VAL A 178 42.53 -20.77 -5.33
C VAL A 178 43.67 -21.68 -5.80
N ILE A 179 44.85 -21.09 -5.99
CA ILE A 179 46.09 -21.80 -6.35
C ILE A 179 46.86 -22.09 -5.07
#